data_AF-A0A2A4MTW6-F1
#
_entry.id   AF-A0A2A4MTW6-F1
#
_cell.length_a   1.000
_cell.length_b   1.000
_cell.length_c   1.000
_cell.angle_alpha   90.00
_cell.angle_beta   90.00
_cell.angle_gamma   90.00
#
_symmetry.space_group_name_H-M   'P 1'
#
loop_
_entity.id
_entity.type
_entity.pdbx_description
1 polymer ?
#
loop_
_entity_poly.entity_id
_entity_poly.type
_entity_poly.pdbx_seq_one_letter_code
_entity_poly.pdbx_strand_id
1 'polypeptide(L)'
;MKTLHSSDHLEVTIEWLGEQALLPGRRYDLKLGDQQVSASVSRLKYRLDGHNGQSAARTLSAGESAVCNLALSSPIKFQAFELNSSHGSFTLHHSDTGKLLGRGTIFHGLHRASNLHWQFLEVDKQARARLKRQKPCVLWFSGFSGSGKSTIANIVEKKLNQAGKHSYILDGDNIRHGLNRDLGFTDADRIENIRRVAETAKLLVDAGLIVISSFISPFKAERSMARSLFDDNEFIEVFIDSSLEQCERHDPKGLYAKARRGELKNFTGIDSVYEAPAHAEIHIQTKNQSAEQAADAILAYLKLELSQA
;
A
#
# COMPACT_ATOMS: atom_id res chain seq x y z
N MET A 1 9.20 -2.37 42.34
CA MET A 1 9.40 -3.19 41.11
C MET A 1 8.78 -2.39 39.96
N LYS A 2 9.59 -1.71 39.12
CA LYS A 2 9.07 -0.77 38.10
C LYS A 2 8.38 -1.57 36.97
N THR A 3 7.12 -1.25 36.69
CA THR A 3 6.27 -1.92 35.70
C THR A 3 6.88 -1.81 34.30
N LEU A 4 7.15 -2.95 33.67
CA LEU A 4 7.49 -3.01 32.24
C LEU A 4 6.18 -2.89 31.44
N HIS A 5 6.13 -1.95 30.51
CA HIS A 5 5.01 -1.80 29.59
C HIS A 5 5.20 -2.73 28.40
N SER A 6 4.10 -3.25 27.84
CA SER A 6 4.12 -4.08 26.65
C SER A 6 3.32 -3.40 25.55
N SER A 7 3.93 -3.17 24.39
CA SER A 7 3.25 -2.59 23.22
C SER A 7 3.91 -3.02 21.92
N ASP A 8 3.12 -3.17 20.88
CA ASP A 8 3.55 -3.34 19.48
C ASP A 8 3.52 -2.02 18.69
N HIS A 9 3.06 -0.92 19.31
CA HIS A 9 3.14 0.42 18.76
C HIS A 9 3.83 1.36 19.73
N LEU A 10 4.80 2.13 19.25
CA LEU A 10 5.65 2.97 20.09
C LEU A 10 5.75 4.37 19.49
N GLU A 11 5.75 5.39 20.35
CA GLU A 11 6.22 6.73 19.98
C GLU A 11 7.68 6.86 20.40
N VAL A 12 8.52 7.22 19.45
CA VAL A 12 9.97 7.19 19.60
C VAL A 12 10.61 8.42 18.97
N THR A 13 11.79 8.78 19.46
CA THR A 13 12.76 9.57 18.68
C THR A 13 13.70 8.62 17.97
N ILE A 14 13.96 8.87 16.69
CA ILE A 14 15.01 8.18 15.93
C ILE A 14 16.02 9.21 15.46
N GLU A 15 17.29 8.93 15.71
CA GLU A 15 18.44 9.49 15.02
C GLU A 15 18.82 8.54 13.88
N TRP A 16 18.77 9.02 12.65
CA TRP A 16 19.05 8.21 11.47
C TRP A 16 20.52 8.30 11.06
N LEU A 17 21.14 7.15 10.85
CA LEU A 17 22.55 7.01 10.48
C LEU A 17 22.74 6.39 9.09
N GLY A 18 21.66 5.92 8.46
CA GLY A 18 21.70 5.28 7.15
C GLY A 18 21.98 6.28 6.02
N GLU A 19 22.88 5.90 5.09
CA GLU A 19 23.15 6.69 3.88
C GLU A 19 21.91 6.87 2.99
N GLN A 20 21.04 5.86 2.95
CA GLN A 20 19.72 5.96 2.32
C GLN A 20 18.73 6.55 3.31
N ALA A 21 17.88 7.47 2.86
CA ALA A 21 16.86 8.08 3.71
C ALA A 21 15.91 7.04 4.33
N LEU A 22 15.48 7.28 5.57
CA LEU A 22 14.43 6.50 6.21
C LEU A 22 13.14 6.66 5.41
N LEU A 23 12.58 5.53 4.98
CA LEU A 23 11.27 5.46 4.31
C LEU A 23 10.22 4.88 5.27
N PRO A 24 9.10 5.59 5.53
CA PRO A 24 7.95 5.02 6.21
C PRO A 24 7.40 3.77 5.50
N GLY A 25 6.84 2.83 6.26
CA GLY A 25 6.28 1.57 5.74
C GLY A 25 7.30 0.47 5.40
N ARG A 26 8.58 0.81 5.17
CA ARG A 26 9.65 -0.20 5.01
C ARG A 26 9.91 -0.93 6.34
N ARG A 27 10.24 -2.22 6.25
CA ARG A 27 10.61 -3.05 7.41
C ARG A 27 12.10 -2.85 7.76
N TYR A 28 12.36 -2.75 9.06
CA TYR A 28 13.67 -2.68 9.69
C TYR A 28 13.69 -3.64 10.88
N ASP A 29 14.87 -4.03 11.32
CA ASP A 29 15.03 -4.86 12.51
C ASP A 29 15.30 -3.96 13.72
N LEU A 30 14.37 -3.95 14.67
CA LEU A 30 14.51 -3.23 15.93
C LEU A 30 15.10 -4.15 16.99
N LYS A 31 16.16 -3.69 17.66
CA LYS A 31 16.78 -4.36 18.80
C LYS A 31 16.67 -3.50 20.07
N LEU A 32 16.11 -4.07 21.13
CA LEU A 32 15.93 -3.46 22.45
C LEU A 32 16.40 -4.45 23.52
N GLY A 33 17.63 -4.28 24.04
CA GLY A 33 18.26 -5.27 24.91
C GLY A 33 18.37 -6.61 24.20
N ASP A 34 17.83 -7.67 24.82
CA ASP A 34 17.80 -9.03 24.24
C ASP A 34 16.60 -9.28 23.30
N GLN A 35 15.69 -8.30 23.13
CA GLN A 35 14.52 -8.42 22.25
C GLN A 35 14.85 -7.92 20.85
N GLN A 36 14.55 -8.73 19.82
CA GLN A 36 14.63 -8.34 18.42
C GLN A 36 13.28 -8.57 17.73
N VAL A 37 12.75 -7.54 17.08
CA VAL A 37 11.47 -7.59 16.35
C VAL A 37 11.57 -6.80 15.05
N SER A 38 10.81 -7.20 14.04
CA SER A 38 10.65 -6.36 12.84
C SER A 38 9.79 -5.15 13.18
N ALA A 39 10.21 -3.96 12.75
CA ALA A 39 9.58 -2.68 12.95
C ALA A 39 9.43 -1.92 11.62
N SER A 40 8.36 -1.16 11.47
CA SER A 40 8.20 -0.19 10.39
C SER A 40 7.82 1.17 10.94
N VAL A 41 8.31 2.24 10.32
CA VAL A 41 7.89 3.60 10.66
C VAL A 41 6.49 3.81 10.08
N SER A 42 5.49 3.79 10.94
CA SER A 42 4.07 3.97 10.59
C SER A 42 3.73 5.43 10.29
N ARG A 43 4.37 6.38 11.01
CA ARG A 43 4.17 7.81 10.82
C ARG A 43 5.40 8.57 11.28
N LEU A 44 5.93 9.46 10.44
CA LEU A 44 6.91 10.46 10.85
C LEU A 44 6.14 11.73 11.25
N LYS A 45 6.26 12.16 12.52
CA LYS A 45 5.50 13.31 13.03
C LYS A 45 6.17 14.62 12.63
N TYR A 46 7.39 14.83 13.09
CA TYR A 46 8.18 16.02 12.80
C TYR A 46 9.66 15.72 13.05
N ARG A 47 10.51 16.45 12.33
CA ARG A 47 11.95 16.52 12.58
C ARG A 47 12.25 17.40 13.79
N LEU A 48 13.33 17.05 14.48
CA LEU A 48 13.91 17.85 15.55
C LEU A 48 15.07 18.65 14.94
N ASP A 49 14.86 19.95 14.73
CA ASP A 49 15.94 20.86 14.34
C ASP A 49 16.59 21.41 15.63
N GLY A 50 17.93 21.47 15.69
CA GLY A 50 18.73 21.72 16.90
C GLY A 50 18.47 23.03 17.70
N HIS A 51 17.47 23.81 17.32
CA HIS A 51 17.04 25.06 17.96
C HIS A 51 15.55 25.06 18.34
N ASN A 52 15.04 23.99 18.96
CA ASN A 52 13.63 23.84 19.38
C ASN A 52 12.59 23.99 18.25
N GLY A 53 13.03 23.91 16.99
CA GLY A 53 12.15 23.96 15.81
C GLY A 53 11.59 22.58 15.49
N GLN A 54 10.28 22.52 15.19
CA GLN A 54 9.63 21.31 14.66
C GLN A 54 9.22 21.58 13.21
N SER A 55 9.69 20.74 12.29
CA SER A 55 9.31 20.79 10.88
C SER A 55 8.63 19.49 10.46
N ALA A 56 7.48 19.56 9.79
CA ALA A 56 6.79 18.38 9.28
C ALA A 56 7.67 17.70 8.23
N ALA A 57 7.96 16.41 8.40
CA ALA A 57 8.89 15.68 7.53
C ALA A 57 8.26 14.39 6.98
N ARG A 58 8.53 14.11 5.71
CA ARG A 58 8.05 12.90 5.02
C ARG A 58 9.14 11.82 4.88
N THR A 59 10.41 12.19 5.11
CA THR A 59 11.61 11.33 5.07
C THR A 59 12.62 11.82 6.13
N LEU A 60 13.60 10.99 6.48
CA LEU A 60 14.71 11.35 7.39
C LEU A 60 16.05 11.05 6.73
N SER A 61 16.91 12.07 6.58
CA SER A 61 18.27 11.92 6.01
C SER A 61 19.30 11.52 7.07
N ALA A 62 20.49 11.11 6.65
CA ALA A 62 21.58 10.77 7.57
C ALA A 62 21.93 11.96 8.48
N GLY A 63 22.06 11.71 9.79
CA GLY A 63 22.33 12.72 10.82
C GLY A 63 21.10 13.47 11.32
N GLU A 64 19.92 13.22 10.75
CA GLU A 64 18.69 13.88 11.20
C GLU A 64 17.99 13.07 12.31
N SER A 65 17.35 13.80 13.22
CA SER A 65 16.52 13.22 14.27
C SER A 65 15.05 13.57 14.06
N ALA A 66 14.15 12.63 14.32
CA ALA A 66 12.71 12.87 14.25
C ALA A 66 11.91 12.10 15.28
N VAL A 67 10.78 12.66 15.66
CA VAL A 67 9.74 11.97 16.42
C VAL A 67 8.87 11.20 15.44
N CYS A 68 8.67 9.90 15.70
CA CYS A 68 7.89 9.04 14.83
C CYS A 68 7.20 7.92 15.61
N ASN A 69 6.24 7.29 14.94
CA ASN A 69 5.49 6.16 15.45
C ASN A 69 6.01 4.88 14.79
N LEU A 70 6.43 3.91 15.59
CA LEU A 70 6.79 2.57 15.12
C LEU A 70 5.60 1.62 15.24
N ALA A 71 5.45 0.76 14.24
CA ALA A 71 4.63 -0.44 14.30
C ALA A 71 5.56 -1.66 14.31
N LEU A 72 5.38 -2.55 15.28
CA LEU A 72 6.18 -3.74 15.50
C LEU A 72 5.41 -4.97 15.06
N SER A 73 6.14 -6.00 14.63
CA SER A 73 5.59 -7.32 14.29
C SER A 73 5.08 -8.11 15.49
N SER A 74 5.56 -7.81 16.69
CA SER A 74 5.07 -8.36 17.95
C SER A 74 5.31 -7.37 19.11
N PRO A 75 4.52 -7.45 20.20
CA PRO A 75 4.70 -6.56 21.35
C PRO A 75 6.06 -6.78 22.02
N ILE A 76 6.73 -5.68 22.37
CA ILE A 76 7.97 -5.71 23.16
C ILE A 76 7.74 -5.15 24.54
N LYS A 77 8.50 -5.65 25.52
CA LYS A 77 8.56 -5.09 26.87
C LYS A 77 9.55 -3.93 26.89
N PHE A 78 9.12 -2.75 27.32
CA PHE A 78 9.95 -1.56 27.37
C PHE A 78 9.68 -0.72 28.64
N GLN A 79 10.60 0.20 28.92
CA GLN A 79 10.35 1.34 29.81
C GLN A 79 10.61 2.64 29.04
N ALA A 80 9.86 3.69 29.35
CA ALA A 80 10.11 5.02 28.82
C ALA A 80 11.57 5.42 29.10
N PHE A 81 12.25 6.01 28.12
CA PHE A 81 13.65 6.41 28.24
C PHE A 81 13.89 7.36 29.42
N GLU A 82 12.94 8.26 29.72
CA GLU A 82 12.98 9.15 30.89
C GLU A 82 13.02 8.41 32.23
N LEU A 83 12.46 7.20 32.29
CA LEU A 83 12.39 6.39 33.51
C LEU A 83 13.57 5.43 33.65
N ASN A 84 14.15 5.00 32.52
CA ASN A 84 15.31 4.12 32.45
C ASN A 84 15.97 4.18 31.05
N SER A 85 17.16 4.78 30.97
CA SER A 85 17.87 4.98 29.71
C SER A 85 18.30 3.67 29.04
N SER A 86 18.61 2.61 29.78
CA SER A 86 19.07 1.34 29.22
C SER A 86 17.93 0.49 28.63
N HIS A 87 16.71 0.65 29.13
CA HIS A 87 15.52 -0.09 28.68
C HIS A 87 14.59 0.72 27.76
N GLY A 88 14.95 1.98 27.51
CA GLY A 88 14.27 2.87 26.57
C GLY A 88 15.05 3.14 25.29
N SER A 89 16.30 2.69 25.16
CA SER A 89 17.11 2.89 23.95
C SER A 89 17.11 1.65 23.05
N PHE A 90 16.79 1.82 21.77
CA PHE A 90 16.83 0.75 20.76
C PHE A 90 17.73 1.12 19.58
N THR A 91 18.08 0.11 18.79
CA THR A 91 18.77 0.30 17.50
C THR A 91 17.94 -0.26 16.35
N LEU A 92 18.04 0.38 15.19
CA LEU A 92 17.44 -0.08 13.95
C LEU A 92 18.51 -0.60 13.01
N HIS A 93 18.27 -1.78 12.46
CA HIS A 93 19.18 -2.47 11.55
C HIS A 93 18.48 -2.76 10.22
N HIS A 94 19.25 -2.83 9.15
CA HIS A 94 18.76 -3.33 7.87
C HIS A 94 18.46 -4.83 7.98
N SER A 95 17.25 -5.27 7.60
CA SER A 95 16.81 -6.66 7.79
C SER A 95 17.67 -7.69 7.04
N ASP A 96 18.19 -7.37 5.85
CA ASP A 96 19.03 -8.33 5.09
C ASP A 96 20.52 -8.29 5.45
N THR A 97 21.07 -7.12 5.77
CA THR A 97 22.52 -6.92 5.91
C THR A 97 22.98 -6.76 7.36
N GLY A 98 22.05 -6.55 8.30
CA GLY A 98 22.34 -6.28 9.70
C GLY A 98 23.02 -4.92 9.98
N LYS A 99 23.30 -4.11 8.94
CA LYS A 99 23.92 -2.79 9.09
C LYS A 99 23.09 -1.91 10.01
N LEU A 100 23.73 -1.26 10.98
CA LEU A 100 23.07 -0.28 11.85
C LEU A 100 22.64 0.93 11.00
N LEU A 101 21.35 1.24 11.03
CA LEU A 101 20.74 2.33 10.27
C LEU A 101 20.26 3.48 11.14
N GLY A 102 20.03 3.25 12.43
CA GLY A 102 19.59 4.31 13.34
C GLY A 102 19.63 3.90 14.80
N ARG A 103 19.58 4.90 15.67
CA ARG A 103 19.44 4.76 17.11
C ARG A 103 18.17 5.48 17.53
N GLY A 104 17.49 4.98 18.54
CA GLY A 104 16.29 5.65 18.99
C GLY A 104 15.99 5.45 20.46
N THR A 105 15.11 6.31 20.96
CA THR A 105 14.63 6.28 22.33
C THR A 105 13.11 6.20 22.34
N ILE A 106 12.57 5.32 23.19
CA ILE A 106 11.14 5.13 23.37
C ILE A 106 10.63 6.16 24.37
N PHE A 107 9.67 6.99 23.98
CA PHE A 107 8.96 7.85 24.90
C PHE A 107 7.90 7.07 25.66
N HIS A 108 6.95 6.49 24.93
CA HIS A 108 5.85 5.73 25.50
C HIS A 108 5.30 4.74 24.46
N GLY A 109 4.58 3.75 24.95
CA GLY A 109 3.78 2.87 24.09
C GLY A 109 2.58 3.65 23.60
N LEU A 110 2.38 3.65 22.29
CA LEU A 110 1.14 4.14 21.73
C LEU A 110 0.09 3.09 22.03
N HIS A 111 -0.80 3.42 22.95
CA HIS A 111 -2.07 2.74 23.02
C HIS A 111 -2.76 3.01 21.67
N ARG A 112 -2.93 1.99 20.83
CA ARG A 112 -4.13 1.98 19.98
C ARG A 112 -5.32 2.11 20.92
N ALA A 113 -6.50 2.39 20.37
CA ALA A 113 -7.74 2.12 21.09
C ALA A 113 -7.73 0.63 21.52
N SER A 114 -7.13 0.34 22.66
CA SER A 114 -6.95 -0.99 23.26
C SER A 114 -8.27 -1.49 23.84
N ASN A 115 -9.33 -0.70 23.63
CA ASN A 115 -10.73 -1.04 23.81
C ASN A 115 -11.44 -1.29 22.46
N LEU A 116 -10.72 -1.43 21.34
CA LEU A 116 -11.28 -1.99 20.11
C LEU A 116 -11.25 -3.51 20.25
N HIS A 117 -12.26 -4.04 20.92
CA HIS A 117 -12.67 -5.41 20.64
C HIS A 117 -13.09 -5.47 19.17
N TRP A 118 -12.58 -6.46 18.43
CA TRP A 118 -13.21 -6.81 17.16
C TRP A 118 -14.67 -7.06 17.45
N GLN A 119 -15.54 -6.17 16.95
CA GLN A 119 -16.97 -6.41 17.05
C GLN A 119 -17.26 -7.58 16.13
N PHE A 120 -17.52 -8.74 16.71
CA PHE A 120 -18.05 -9.88 15.99
C PHE A 120 -19.47 -9.53 15.58
N LEU A 121 -19.60 -9.05 14.35
CA LEU A 121 -20.90 -8.79 13.75
C LEU A 121 -21.54 -10.14 13.41
N GLU A 122 -22.82 -10.30 13.72
CA GLU A 122 -23.57 -11.54 13.42
C GLU A 122 -23.63 -11.84 11.93
N VAL A 123 -23.49 -10.80 11.09
CA VAL A 123 -23.42 -10.93 9.63
C VAL A 123 -21.96 -10.90 9.20
N ASP A 124 -21.47 -12.02 8.68
CA ASP A 124 -20.10 -12.16 8.16
C ASP A 124 -20.02 -11.99 6.64
N LYS A 125 -18.79 -12.02 6.11
CA LYS A 125 -18.49 -11.98 4.67
C LYS A 125 -19.27 -13.06 3.90
N GLN A 126 -19.35 -14.27 4.45
CA GLN A 126 -20.01 -15.40 3.79
C GLN A 126 -21.53 -15.17 3.65
N ALA A 127 -22.17 -14.64 4.68
CA ALA A 127 -23.59 -14.28 4.64
C ALA A 127 -23.86 -13.22 3.57
N ARG A 128 -23.02 -12.17 3.48
CA ARG A 128 -23.12 -11.14 2.44
C ARG A 128 -22.89 -11.69 1.04
N ALA A 129 -21.90 -12.55 0.87
CA ALA A 129 -21.62 -13.24 -0.39
C ALA A 129 -22.78 -14.14 -0.85
N ARG A 130 -23.36 -14.93 0.08
CA ARG A 130 -24.54 -15.78 -0.17
C ARG A 130 -25.74 -14.96 -0.64
N LEU A 131 -26.03 -13.83 0.04
CA LEU A 131 -27.12 -12.93 -0.32
C LEU A 131 -26.98 -12.41 -1.76
N LYS A 132 -25.75 -12.07 -2.16
CA LYS A 132 -25.44 -11.56 -3.51
C LYS A 132 -25.23 -12.64 -4.56
N ARG A 133 -25.24 -13.93 -4.18
CA ARG A 133 -24.99 -15.08 -5.07
C ARG A 133 -23.71 -14.89 -5.92
N GLN A 134 -22.65 -14.41 -5.27
CA GLN A 134 -21.35 -14.17 -5.90
C GLN A 134 -20.21 -14.45 -4.92
N LYS A 135 -19.04 -14.77 -5.47
CA LYS A 135 -17.79 -14.81 -4.69
C LYS A 135 -17.17 -13.41 -4.72
N PRO A 136 -17.01 -12.74 -3.56
CA PRO A 136 -16.32 -11.46 -3.52
C PRO A 136 -14.83 -11.66 -3.80
N CYS A 137 -14.22 -10.69 -4.48
CA CYS A 137 -12.80 -10.66 -4.78
C CYS A 137 -12.39 -9.24 -5.18
N VAL A 138 -11.09 -8.99 -5.21
CA VAL A 138 -10.51 -7.80 -5.81
C VAL A 138 -9.75 -8.18 -7.08
N LEU A 139 -10.15 -7.58 -8.20
CA LEU A 139 -9.38 -7.54 -9.43
C LEU A 139 -8.42 -6.35 -9.33
N TRP A 140 -7.15 -6.63 -9.09
CA TRP A 140 -6.11 -5.63 -8.88
C TRP A 140 -5.33 -5.38 -10.17
N PHE A 141 -5.70 -4.34 -10.91
CA PHE A 141 -5.02 -3.99 -12.16
C PHE A 141 -3.71 -3.28 -11.85
N SER A 142 -2.65 -3.67 -12.55
CA SER A 142 -1.33 -3.04 -12.51
C SER A 142 -0.77 -2.88 -13.92
N GLY A 143 -0.05 -1.78 -14.18
CA GLY A 143 0.47 -1.46 -15.51
C GLY A 143 0.77 0.03 -15.69
N PHE A 144 1.53 0.39 -16.73
CA PHE A 144 1.90 1.76 -17.04
C PHE A 144 0.71 2.71 -17.23
N SER A 145 0.91 4.01 -17.00
CA SER A 145 -0.09 5.01 -17.43
C SER A 145 -0.35 4.85 -18.93
N GLY A 146 -1.60 4.96 -19.38
CA GLY A 146 -1.93 4.75 -20.81
C GLY A 146 -1.92 3.30 -21.29
N SER A 147 -1.69 2.30 -20.43
CA SER A 147 -1.74 0.87 -20.82
C SER A 147 -3.17 0.34 -21.07
N GLY A 148 -4.22 1.14 -20.84
CA GLY A 148 -5.61 0.72 -21.05
C GLY A 148 -6.32 0.14 -19.82
N LYS A 149 -5.71 0.19 -18.63
CA LYS A 149 -6.32 -0.29 -17.36
C LYS A 149 -7.75 0.19 -17.15
N SER A 150 -7.98 1.51 -17.11
CA SER A 150 -9.32 2.06 -16.84
C SER A 150 -10.32 1.74 -17.97
N THR A 151 -9.85 1.62 -19.22
CA THR A 151 -10.69 1.18 -20.34
C THR A 151 -11.18 -0.25 -20.15
N ILE A 152 -10.26 -1.19 -19.87
CA ILE A 152 -10.59 -2.59 -19.65
C ILE A 152 -11.44 -2.74 -18.37
N ALA A 153 -11.07 -2.05 -17.29
CA ALA A 153 -11.82 -2.04 -16.03
C ALA A 153 -13.28 -1.61 -16.23
N ASN A 154 -13.53 -0.54 -17.00
CA ASN A 154 -14.89 -0.09 -17.32
C ASN A 154 -15.69 -1.14 -18.11
N ILE A 155 -15.06 -1.84 -19.07
CA ILE A 155 -15.73 -2.91 -19.82
C ILE A 155 -16.04 -4.09 -18.90
N VAL A 156 -15.10 -4.47 -18.03
CA VAL A 156 -15.30 -5.53 -17.03
C VAL A 156 -16.47 -5.17 -16.11
N GLU A 157 -16.51 -3.96 -15.54
CA GLU A 157 -17.62 -3.53 -14.68
C GLU A 157 -18.96 -3.53 -15.43
N LYS A 158 -18.99 -3.04 -16.67
CA LYS A 158 -20.21 -3.07 -17.50
C LYS A 158 -20.72 -4.49 -17.70
N LYS A 159 -19.83 -5.43 -18.04
CA LYS A 159 -20.18 -6.85 -18.26
C LYS A 159 -20.60 -7.54 -16.96
N LEU A 160 -19.94 -7.26 -15.83
CA LEU A 160 -20.36 -7.75 -14.51
C LEU A 160 -21.76 -7.26 -14.15
N ASN A 161 -22.04 -5.97 -14.39
CA ASN A 161 -23.36 -5.39 -14.15
C ASN A 161 -24.44 -6.06 -15.02
N GLN A 162 -24.16 -6.27 -16.31
CA GLN A 162 -25.05 -7.00 -17.22
C GLN A 162 -25.29 -8.45 -16.78
N ALA A 163 -24.31 -9.10 -16.16
CA ALA A 163 -24.43 -10.43 -15.57
C ALA A 163 -25.09 -10.44 -14.17
N GLY A 164 -25.66 -9.32 -13.73
CA GLY A 164 -26.31 -9.19 -12.42
C GLY A 164 -25.36 -9.29 -11.23
N LYS A 165 -24.06 -9.04 -11.43
CA LYS A 165 -23.06 -9.05 -10.36
C LYS A 165 -22.93 -7.67 -9.73
N HIS A 166 -22.70 -7.67 -8.42
CA HIS A 166 -22.42 -6.45 -7.66
C HIS A 166 -20.93 -6.15 -7.69
N SER A 167 -20.55 -5.12 -8.44
CA SER A 167 -19.16 -4.68 -8.57
C SER A 167 -19.00 -3.19 -8.29
N TYR A 168 -17.76 -2.77 -8.04
CA TYR A 168 -17.41 -1.36 -7.88
C TYR A 168 -15.97 -1.09 -8.33
N ILE A 169 -15.76 -0.07 -9.19
CA ILE A 169 -14.43 0.40 -9.56
C ILE A 169 -13.87 1.40 -8.55
N LEU A 170 -12.67 1.11 -8.04
CA LEU A 170 -11.76 2.07 -7.42
C LEU A 170 -10.76 2.53 -8.48
N ASP A 171 -10.97 3.72 -9.03
CA ASP A 171 -10.06 4.33 -10.02
C ASP A 171 -9.12 5.37 -9.37
N GLY A 172 -7.88 5.39 -9.84
CA GLY A 172 -6.84 6.27 -9.29
C GLY A 172 -7.11 7.75 -9.43
N ASP A 173 -7.83 8.19 -10.46
CA ASP A 173 -8.20 9.61 -10.61
C ASP A 173 -9.33 9.95 -9.63
N ASN A 174 -10.37 9.12 -9.57
CA ASN A 174 -11.55 9.35 -8.70
C ASN A 174 -11.19 9.36 -7.21
N ILE A 175 -10.36 8.41 -6.76
CA ILE A 175 -9.94 8.32 -5.35
C ILE A 175 -9.09 9.53 -4.93
N ARG A 176 -8.32 10.11 -5.87
CA ARG A 176 -7.52 11.32 -5.63
C ARG A 176 -8.34 12.60 -5.53
N HIS A 177 -9.60 12.61 -5.97
CA HIS A 177 -10.51 13.73 -5.71
C HIS A 177 -11.14 13.71 -4.31
N GLY A 178 -11.16 12.55 -3.65
CA GLY A 178 -11.81 12.35 -2.35
C GLY A 178 -10.85 11.82 -1.30
N LEU A 179 -10.87 10.50 -1.10
CA LEU A 179 -10.16 9.80 -0.02
C LEU A 179 -8.66 10.10 0.03
N ASN A 180 -8.03 10.32 -1.12
CA ASN A 180 -6.58 10.50 -1.25
C ASN A 180 -6.20 11.91 -1.76
N ARG A 181 -7.07 12.91 -1.58
CA ARG A 181 -6.83 14.30 -2.05
C ARG A 181 -5.62 14.98 -1.41
N ASP A 182 -5.18 14.50 -0.25
CA ASP A 182 -4.02 14.99 0.50
C ASP A 182 -2.69 14.42 -0.01
N LEU A 183 -2.73 13.43 -0.91
CA LEU A 183 -1.54 12.70 -1.38
C LEU A 183 -1.08 13.20 -2.75
N GLY A 184 0.21 13.52 -2.85
CA GLY A 184 0.89 13.86 -4.10
C GLY A 184 1.32 12.63 -4.90
N PHE A 185 2.45 12.78 -5.62
CA PHE A 185 3.02 11.75 -6.49
C PHE A 185 4.44 11.32 -6.08
N THR A 186 4.90 11.72 -4.89
CA THR A 186 6.14 11.20 -4.30
C THR A 186 6.01 9.71 -3.99
N ASP A 187 7.12 9.00 -3.83
CA ASP A 187 7.09 7.56 -3.52
C ASP A 187 6.35 7.29 -2.20
N ALA A 188 6.57 8.08 -1.16
CA ALA A 188 5.84 7.98 0.11
C ALA A 188 4.31 8.17 -0.08
N ASP A 189 3.90 9.16 -0.87
CA ASP A 189 2.48 9.39 -1.16
C ASP A 189 1.88 8.24 -1.98
N ARG A 190 2.66 7.62 -2.87
CA ARG A 190 2.22 6.45 -3.65
C ARG A 190 2.03 5.23 -2.76
N ILE A 191 2.93 4.98 -1.82
CA ILE A 191 2.83 3.89 -0.85
C ILE A 191 1.55 4.05 -0.02
N GLU A 192 1.33 5.25 0.55
CA GLU A 192 0.13 5.52 1.34
C GLU A 192 -1.15 5.46 0.49
N ASN A 193 -1.10 5.93 -0.76
CA ASN A 193 -2.21 5.83 -1.69
C ASN A 193 -2.62 4.37 -1.91
N ILE A 194 -1.66 3.48 -2.17
CA ILE A 194 -1.93 2.05 -2.37
C ILE A 194 -2.45 1.41 -1.07
N ARG A 195 -1.89 1.76 0.09
CA ARG A 195 -2.37 1.26 1.39
C ARG A 195 -3.83 1.63 1.65
N ARG A 196 -4.23 2.89 1.46
CA ARG A 196 -5.63 3.34 1.65
C ARG A 196 -6.59 2.63 0.70
N VAL A 197 -6.18 2.48 -0.57
CA VAL A 197 -6.96 1.77 -1.59
C VAL A 197 -7.12 0.30 -1.24
N ALA A 198 -6.06 -0.38 -0.80
CA ALA A 198 -6.12 -1.78 -0.45
C ALA A 198 -7.05 -2.04 0.75
N GLU A 199 -6.99 -1.20 1.79
CA GLU A 199 -7.91 -1.28 2.95
C GLU A 199 -9.36 -0.99 2.55
N THR A 200 -9.58 -0.04 1.64
CA THR A 200 -10.93 0.26 1.12
C THR A 200 -11.48 -0.89 0.28
N ALA A 201 -10.64 -1.47 -0.59
CA ALA A 201 -10.99 -2.66 -1.36
C ALA A 201 -11.33 -3.83 -0.43
N LYS A 202 -10.57 -4.03 0.66
CA LYS A 202 -10.86 -5.05 1.67
C LYS A 202 -12.25 -4.89 2.27
N LEU A 203 -12.64 -3.67 2.66
CA LEU A 203 -13.98 -3.40 3.20
C LEU A 203 -15.09 -3.73 2.20
N LEU A 204 -14.89 -3.41 0.92
CA LEU A 204 -15.86 -3.68 -0.14
C LEU A 204 -15.96 -5.18 -0.48
N VAL A 205 -14.82 -5.90 -0.48
CA VAL A 205 -14.78 -7.37 -0.61
C VAL A 205 -15.49 -8.01 0.58
N ASP A 206 -15.22 -7.54 1.80
CA ASP A 206 -15.92 -7.99 3.01
C ASP A 206 -17.44 -7.75 2.91
N ALA A 207 -17.87 -6.64 2.28
CA ALA A 207 -19.27 -6.35 1.97
C ALA A 207 -19.89 -7.26 0.89
N GLY A 208 -19.13 -8.21 0.34
CA GLY A 208 -19.59 -9.18 -0.65
C GLY A 208 -19.48 -8.72 -2.10
N LEU A 209 -18.71 -7.67 -2.41
CA LEU A 209 -18.58 -7.10 -3.76
C LEU A 209 -17.41 -7.69 -4.55
N ILE A 210 -17.48 -7.59 -5.89
CA ILE A 210 -16.34 -7.73 -6.79
C ILE A 210 -15.73 -6.34 -7.00
N VAL A 211 -14.55 -6.10 -6.44
CA VAL A 211 -13.90 -4.79 -6.49
C VAL A 211 -12.92 -4.76 -7.65
N ILE A 212 -12.92 -3.69 -8.44
CA ILE A 212 -11.97 -3.49 -9.53
C ILE A 212 -11.08 -2.32 -9.15
N SER A 213 -9.81 -2.58 -8.88
CA SER A 213 -8.83 -1.56 -8.50
C SER A 213 -7.95 -1.21 -9.71
N SER A 214 -8.13 -0.01 -10.29
CA SER A 214 -7.40 0.46 -11.47
C SER A 214 -6.31 1.48 -11.10
N PHE A 215 -5.15 0.99 -10.67
CA PHE A 215 -4.01 1.83 -10.26
C PHE A 215 -2.75 1.41 -11.01
N ILE A 216 -1.78 2.33 -11.13
CA ILE A 216 -0.46 1.96 -11.67
C ILE A 216 0.22 0.93 -10.76
N SER A 217 0.12 1.13 -9.44
CA SER A 217 0.71 0.26 -8.40
C SER A 217 2.12 -0.22 -8.75
N PRO A 218 3.08 0.71 -8.98
CA PRO A 218 4.33 0.40 -9.69
C PRO A 218 5.28 -0.51 -8.94
N PHE A 219 5.16 -0.60 -7.61
CA PHE A 219 6.12 -1.27 -6.75
C PHE A 219 5.58 -2.61 -6.26
N LYS A 220 6.42 -3.65 -6.31
CA LYS A 220 6.10 -5.02 -5.94
C LYS A 220 5.78 -5.16 -4.46
N ALA A 221 6.49 -4.42 -3.59
CA ALA A 221 6.30 -4.49 -2.15
C ALA A 221 4.87 -4.07 -1.75
N GLU A 222 4.34 -3.03 -2.37
CA GLU A 222 3.02 -2.47 -2.13
C GLU A 222 1.92 -3.39 -2.65
N ARG A 223 2.12 -4.00 -3.82
CA ARG A 223 1.20 -5.04 -4.33
C ARG A 223 1.20 -6.29 -3.44
N SER A 224 2.36 -6.68 -2.92
CA SER A 224 2.48 -7.80 -1.98
C SER A 224 1.80 -7.51 -0.63
N MET A 225 1.94 -6.28 -0.12
CA MET A 225 1.23 -5.82 1.08
C MET A 225 -0.27 -5.81 0.84
N ALA A 226 -0.73 -5.24 -0.28
CA ALA A 226 -2.16 -5.24 -0.63
C ALA A 226 -2.71 -6.67 -0.70
N ARG A 227 -2.00 -7.60 -1.37
CA ARG A 227 -2.36 -9.03 -1.46
C ARG A 227 -2.51 -9.69 -0.08
N SER A 228 -1.64 -9.36 0.87
CA SER A 228 -1.68 -9.93 2.23
C SER A 228 -2.91 -9.55 3.06
N LEU A 229 -3.72 -8.59 2.59
CA LEU A 229 -4.95 -8.16 3.27
C LEU A 229 -6.18 -9.03 2.98
N PHE A 230 -6.09 -9.91 1.98
CA PHE A 230 -7.20 -10.70 1.45
C PHE A 230 -6.98 -12.19 1.71
N ASP A 231 -8.08 -12.96 1.71
CA ASP A 231 -7.98 -14.42 1.83
C ASP A 231 -7.48 -15.04 0.52
N ASP A 232 -7.09 -16.32 0.58
CA ASP A 232 -6.65 -17.07 -0.59
C ASP A 232 -7.68 -17.01 -1.72
N ASN A 233 -7.23 -16.69 -2.93
CA ASN A 233 -8.04 -16.54 -4.14
C ASN A 233 -9.05 -15.36 -4.10
N GLU A 234 -8.93 -14.42 -3.17
CA GLU A 234 -9.69 -13.16 -3.19
C GLU A 234 -8.91 -12.03 -3.88
N PHE A 235 -7.58 -12.04 -3.83
CA PHE A 235 -6.75 -11.08 -4.56
C PHE A 235 -6.31 -11.65 -5.90
N ILE A 236 -6.77 -11.02 -6.99
CA ILE A 236 -6.48 -11.43 -8.37
C ILE A 236 -5.71 -10.29 -9.04
N GLU A 237 -4.40 -10.44 -9.17
CA GLU A 237 -3.55 -9.46 -9.85
C GLU A 237 -3.71 -9.57 -11.36
N VAL A 238 -4.12 -8.47 -11.98
CA VAL A 238 -4.32 -8.36 -13.42
C VAL A 238 -3.22 -7.46 -13.98
N PHE A 239 -2.19 -8.08 -14.57
CA PHE A 239 -1.10 -7.35 -15.19
C PHE A 239 -1.49 -6.93 -16.60
N ILE A 240 -1.70 -5.62 -16.80
CA ILE A 240 -1.93 -5.00 -18.10
C ILE A 240 -0.56 -4.61 -18.69
N ASP A 241 -0.03 -5.52 -19.49
CA ASP A 241 1.30 -5.45 -20.07
C ASP A 241 1.25 -4.75 -21.43
N SER A 242 1.75 -3.52 -21.41
CA SER A 242 1.98 -2.69 -22.59
C SER A 242 3.37 -2.07 -22.46
N SER A 243 4.10 -2.03 -23.58
CA SER A 243 5.41 -1.38 -23.59
C SER A 243 5.28 0.12 -23.30
N LEU A 244 6.26 0.69 -22.60
CA LEU A 244 6.35 2.13 -22.37
C LEU A 244 6.21 2.94 -23.66
N GLU A 245 6.88 2.52 -24.74
CA GLU A 245 6.82 3.19 -26.04
C GLU A 245 5.39 3.27 -26.61
N GLN A 246 4.60 2.20 -26.50
CA GLN A 246 3.19 2.23 -26.92
C GLN A 246 2.33 3.12 -26.02
N CYS A 247 2.58 3.10 -24.71
CA CYS A 247 1.90 4.00 -23.79
C CYS A 247 2.21 5.47 -24.09
N GLU A 248 3.47 5.80 -24.40
CA GLU A 248 3.91 7.14 -24.82
C GLU A 248 3.29 7.56 -26.15
N ARG A 249 3.15 6.65 -27.12
CA ARG A 249 2.49 6.95 -28.40
C ARG A 249 1.00 7.22 -28.25
N HIS A 250 0.32 6.53 -27.33
CA HIS A 250 -1.12 6.70 -27.13
C HIS A 250 -1.46 7.97 -26.33
N ASP A 251 -0.66 8.25 -25.29
CA ASP A 251 -0.72 9.40 -24.34
C ASP A 251 -2.01 10.25 -24.35
N PRO A 252 -3.20 9.68 -24.05
CA PRO A 252 -4.48 10.36 -24.23
C PRO A 252 -4.67 11.56 -23.31
N LYS A 253 -3.90 11.62 -22.23
CA LYS A 253 -3.91 12.70 -21.23
C LYS A 253 -2.73 13.68 -21.40
N GLY A 254 -1.85 13.46 -22.38
CA GLY A 254 -0.65 14.27 -22.60
C GLY A 254 0.34 14.21 -21.43
N LEU A 255 0.29 13.17 -20.60
CA LEU A 255 1.10 13.07 -19.38
C LEU A 255 2.54 12.67 -19.68
N TYR A 256 2.75 11.76 -20.64
CA TYR A 256 4.11 11.41 -21.05
C TYR A 256 4.80 12.59 -21.73
N ALA A 257 4.10 13.31 -22.60
CA ALA A 257 4.64 14.51 -23.23
C ALA A 257 5.06 15.57 -22.20
N LYS A 258 4.24 15.79 -21.16
CA LYS A 258 4.57 16.70 -20.04
C LYS A 258 5.75 16.20 -19.21
N ALA A 259 5.81 14.90 -18.91
CA ALA A 259 6.93 14.30 -18.18
C ALA A 259 8.25 14.43 -18.95
N ARG A 260 8.26 14.17 -20.26
CA ARG A 260 9.44 14.33 -21.14
C ARG A 260 9.95 15.78 -21.20
N ARG A 261 9.07 16.76 -21.03
CA ARG A 261 9.44 18.19 -20.92
C ARG A 261 9.86 18.61 -19.50
N GLY A 262 9.86 17.70 -18.53
CA GLY A 262 10.23 17.99 -17.13
C GLY A 262 9.15 18.70 -16.31
N GLU A 263 7.93 18.85 -16.85
CA GLU A 263 6.80 19.49 -16.17
C GLU A 263 6.17 18.58 -15.09
N LEU A 264 6.33 17.26 -15.24
CA LEU A 264 5.89 16.26 -14.28
C LEU A 264 7.11 15.47 -13.79
N LYS A 265 7.35 15.54 -12.47
CA LYS A 265 8.41 14.78 -11.79
C LYS A 265 7.86 13.47 -11.24
N ASN A 266 8.74 12.49 -11.06
CA ASN A 266 8.47 11.15 -10.55
C ASN A 266 7.46 10.37 -11.40
N PHE A 267 7.40 10.57 -12.70
CA PHE A 267 6.51 9.87 -13.60
C PHE A 267 6.96 8.43 -13.87
N THR A 268 6.06 7.47 -13.62
CA THR A 268 6.34 6.04 -13.77
C THR A 268 6.73 5.70 -15.21
N GLY A 269 7.89 5.04 -15.37
CA GLY A 269 8.47 4.68 -16.67
C GLY A 269 9.44 5.70 -17.25
N ILE A 270 9.47 6.95 -16.73
CA ILE A 270 10.39 7.99 -17.19
C ILE A 270 11.48 8.24 -16.14
N ASP A 271 11.09 8.76 -14.98
CA ASP A 271 11.97 9.12 -13.86
C ASP A 271 11.56 8.44 -12.54
N SER A 272 10.62 7.49 -12.60
CA SER A 272 10.26 6.56 -11.52
C SER A 272 10.10 5.14 -12.08
N VAL A 273 10.49 4.12 -11.31
CA VAL A 273 10.50 2.72 -11.77
C VAL A 273 9.09 2.10 -11.80
N TYR A 274 8.92 1.11 -12.68
CA TYR A 274 7.79 0.19 -12.66
C TYR A 274 8.32 -1.24 -12.56
N GLU A 275 7.95 -1.95 -11.51
CA GLU A 275 8.34 -3.32 -11.26
C GLU A 275 7.20 -4.23 -11.73
N ALA A 276 7.36 -4.86 -12.90
CA ALA A 276 6.34 -5.74 -13.46
C ALA A 276 6.03 -6.94 -12.53
N PRO A 277 4.76 -7.36 -12.41
CA PRO A 277 4.42 -8.58 -11.68
C PRO A 277 5.07 -9.82 -12.29
N ALA A 278 5.77 -10.62 -11.48
CA ALA A 278 6.39 -11.86 -11.94
C ALA A 278 5.37 -13.02 -12.06
N HIS A 279 4.34 -13.03 -11.20
CA HIS A 279 3.35 -14.09 -11.10
C HIS A 279 1.96 -13.50 -10.88
N ALA A 280 1.46 -12.73 -11.86
CA ALA A 280 0.08 -12.27 -11.83
C ALA A 280 -0.88 -13.43 -12.15
N GLU A 281 -2.05 -13.46 -11.49
CA GLU A 281 -3.11 -14.42 -11.80
C GLU A 281 -3.61 -14.28 -13.25
N ILE A 282 -3.64 -13.04 -13.76
CA ILE A 282 -4.06 -12.74 -15.14
C ILE A 282 -3.01 -11.83 -15.78
N HIS A 283 -2.48 -12.23 -16.94
CA HIS A 283 -1.54 -11.42 -17.73
C HIS A 283 -2.17 -11.08 -19.08
N ILE A 284 -2.39 -9.78 -19.31
CA ILE A 284 -3.03 -9.22 -20.50
C ILE A 284 -1.98 -8.45 -21.30
N GLN A 285 -1.57 -9.01 -22.44
CA GLN A 285 -0.70 -8.32 -23.41
C GLN A 285 -1.55 -7.46 -24.35
N THR A 286 -1.46 -6.13 -24.26
CA THR A 286 -2.42 -5.25 -24.97
C THR A 286 -2.15 -5.12 -26.47
N LYS A 287 -0.96 -5.48 -26.94
CA LYS A 287 -0.57 -5.34 -28.36
C LYS A 287 -1.39 -6.22 -29.30
N ASN A 288 -1.87 -7.37 -28.81
CA ASN A 288 -2.44 -8.44 -29.65
C ASN A 288 -3.93 -8.71 -29.36
N GLN A 289 -4.58 -7.87 -28.55
CA GLN A 289 -5.98 -8.07 -28.20
C GLN A 289 -6.71 -6.74 -27.97
N SER A 290 -8.01 -6.71 -28.28
CA SER A 290 -8.86 -5.57 -27.96
C SER A 290 -9.16 -5.49 -26.45
N ALA A 291 -9.66 -4.33 -26.01
CA ALA A 291 -10.07 -4.16 -24.62
C ALA A 291 -11.25 -5.09 -24.25
N GLU A 292 -12.14 -5.37 -25.21
CA GLU A 292 -13.24 -6.31 -25.07
C GLU A 292 -12.73 -7.75 -24.86
N GLN A 293 -11.78 -8.19 -25.68
CA GLN A 293 -11.15 -9.51 -25.56
C GLN A 293 -10.41 -9.67 -24.22
N ALA A 294 -9.70 -8.63 -23.79
CA ALA A 294 -9.05 -8.61 -22.48
C ALA A 294 -10.08 -8.73 -21.34
N ALA A 295 -11.20 -8.00 -21.43
CA ALA A 295 -12.27 -8.09 -20.45
C ALA A 295 -12.93 -9.48 -20.44
N ASP A 296 -13.13 -10.10 -21.60
CA ASP A 296 -13.65 -11.47 -21.70
C ASP A 296 -12.73 -12.49 -21.04
N ALA A 297 -11.42 -12.36 -21.24
CA ALA A 297 -10.43 -13.21 -20.57
C ALA A 297 -10.49 -13.09 -19.04
N ILE A 298 -10.68 -11.86 -18.52
CA ILE A 298 -10.83 -11.62 -17.08
C ILE A 298 -12.11 -12.26 -16.53
N LEU A 299 -13.22 -12.14 -17.23
CA LEU A 299 -14.50 -12.74 -16.81
C LEU A 299 -14.47 -14.27 -16.89
N ALA A 300 -13.81 -14.82 -17.92
CA ALA A 300 -13.59 -16.25 -18.05
C ALA A 300 -12.78 -16.80 -16.87
N TYR A 301 -11.74 -16.08 -16.41
CA TYR A 301 -10.99 -16.44 -15.21
C TYR A 301 -11.89 -16.50 -13.96
N LEU A 302 -12.83 -15.55 -13.83
CA LEU A 302 -13.82 -15.55 -12.75
C LEU A 302 -14.89 -16.67 -12.87
N LYS A 303 -14.84 -17.49 -13.93
CA LYS A 303 -15.83 -18.53 -14.25
C LYS A 303 -17.25 -17.97 -14.33
N LEU A 304 -17.39 -16.76 -14.84
CA LEU A 304 -18.69 -16.13 -15.08
C LEU A 304 -19.09 -16.37 -16.53
N GLU A 305 -20.12 -17.19 -16.74
CA GLU A 305 -20.76 -17.29 -18.04
C GLU A 305 -21.62 -16.04 -18.25
N LEU A 306 -21.26 -15.26 -19.27
CA LEU A 306 -22.13 -14.20 -19.76
C LEU A 306 -23.29 -14.86 -20.49
N SER A 307 -24.50 -14.74 -19.94
CA SER A 307 -25.71 -15.07 -20.71
C SER A 307 -25.72 -14.15 -21.93
N GLN A 308 -25.67 -14.71 -23.14
CA GLN A 308 -25.90 -13.93 -24.35
C GLN A 308 -27.33 -13.38 -24.27
N ALA A 309 -27.44 -12.06 -24.29
CA ALA A 309 -28.72 -11.35 -24.38
C ALA A 309 -29.35 -11.56 -25.77
#